data_AF-A0AB36I4S6-F1
#
_entry.id   AF-A0AB36I4S6-F1
#
_cell.length_a   1.000
_cell.length_b   1.000
_cell.length_c   1.000
_cell.angle_alpha   90.00
_cell.angle_beta   90.00
_cell.angle_gamma   90.00
#
_symmetry.space_group_name_H-M   'P 1'
#
loop_
_entity.id
_entity.type
_entity.pdbx_description
1 polymer ?
#
loop_
_entity_poly.entity_id
_entity_poly.type
_entity_poly.pdbx_seq_one_letter_code
_entity_poly.pdbx_strand_id
1 'polypeptide(L)'
;MRQIGLLVCGIALTVAGCTSGSTTPATVTVTATPTSEEAASTELTNDILASQFHPCEVLTQDQFEEAGLGVLIVEDAYLGSTGLGCSFGKADREDFSGTWLISTDQANRQFVENQDLETLDWGSNDNPDLYVHQMSETGRQCEAAVDYDWGRLTVDYLELGEGWEPEILCSDAVEILENLIKELRGIP
;
A
#
# COMPACT_ATOMS: atom_id res chain seq x y z
N MET A 1 -28.88 -59.04 9.13
CA MET A 1 -29.31 -57.89 8.30
C MET A 1 -28.11 -57.53 7.42
N ARG A 2 -28.10 -57.84 6.10
CA ARG A 2 -28.52 -56.98 4.95
C ARG A 2 -27.87 -55.57 5.03
N GLN A 3 -27.15 -54.96 4.08
CA GLN A 3 -26.88 -55.05 2.62
C GLN A 3 -25.47 -54.42 2.37
N ILE A 4 -24.57 -54.91 1.49
CA ILE A 4 -24.35 -54.67 0.03
C ILE A 4 -24.32 -53.19 -0.44
N GLY A 5 -23.20 -52.79 -1.09
CA GLY A 5 -23.11 -51.74 -2.14
C GLY A 5 -21.81 -50.90 -2.05
N LEU A 6 -20.66 -51.35 -2.58
CA LEU A 6 -20.07 -51.02 -3.92
C LEU A 6 -20.01 -49.53 -4.30
N LEU A 7 -18.78 -49.00 -4.48
CA LEU A 7 -18.45 -48.14 -5.62
C LEU A 7 -16.93 -48.14 -5.91
N VAL A 8 -16.65 -48.30 -7.19
CA VAL A 8 -15.37 -48.43 -7.91
C VAL A 8 -15.08 -47.11 -8.62
N CYS A 9 -13.79 -46.76 -8.76
CA CYS A 9 -13.12 -46.13 -9.93
C CYS A 9 -11.84 -45.43 -9.41
N GLY A 10 -10.60 -45.73 -9.80
CA GLY A 10 -10.10 -46.50 -10.94
C GLY A 10 -9.90 -45.62 -12.17
N ILE A 11 -8.84 -44.80 -12.20
CA ILE A 11 -8.20 -44.35 -13.47
C ILE A 11 -6.69 -44.38 -13.27
N ALA A 12 -6.06 -45.35 -13.94
CA ALA A 12 -4.64 -45.38 -14.25
C ALA A 12 -4.41 -44.58 -15.54
N LEU A 13 -3.34 -43.82 -15.60
CA LEU A 13 -2.77 -43.31 -16.84
C LEU A 13 -1.30 -43.71 -16.89
N THR A 14 -0.98 -44.64 -17.79
CA THR A 14 0.37 -44.94 -18.25
C THR A 14 0.39 -44.94 -19.78
N VAL A 15 1.60 -44.86 -20.32
CA VAL A 15 2.05 -45.03 -21.73
C VAL A 15 1.83 -43.78 -22.61
N ALA A 16 2.75 -43.26 -23.44
CA ALA A 16 4.01 -43.67 -24.09
C ALA A 16 4.89 -42.38 -24.24
N GLY A 17 6.21 -42.35 -24.40
CA GLY A 17 7.07 -43.16 -25.27
C GLY A 17 7.19 -42.54 -26.67
N CYS A 18 8.36 -41.94 -27.01
CA CYS A 18 9.10 -42.04 -28.30
C CYS A 18 9.87 -40.77 -28.74
N THR A 19 11.20 -40.85 -28.58
CA THR A 19 12.29 -40.59 -29.53
C THR A 19 12.10 -39.68 -30.77
N SER A 20 13.04 -38.74 -30.88
CA SER A 20 13.80 -38.23 -32.05
C SER A 20 13.06 -37.78 -33.31
N GLY A 21 13.01 -36.46 -33.49
CA GLY A 21 12.83 -35.79 -34.78
C GLY A 21 14.05 -34.89 -35.08
N SER A 22 14.92 -35.35 -35.98
CA SER A 22 15.99 -34.56 -36.59
C SER A 22 15.39 -33.47 -37.48
N THR A 23 15.66 -32.19 -37.19
CA THR A 23 15.60 -31.13 -38.22
C THR A 23 16.61 -30.02 -37.92
N THR A 24 17.53 -29.86 -38.86
CA THR A 24 18.41 -28.73 -39.20
C THR A 24 18.30 -27.45 -38.36
N PRO A 25 19.41 -26.86 -37.87
CA PRO A 25 19.34 -25.54 -37.22
C PRO A 25 19.01 -24.48 -38.29
N ALA A 26 17.85 -23.84 -38.14
CA ALA A 26 17.54 -22.62 -38.88
C ALA A 26 18.34 -21.48 -38.27
N THR A 27 19.29 -20.93 -39.02
CA THR A 27 19.98 -19.70 -38.67
C THR A 27 18.98 -18.55 -38.72
N VAL A 28 18.45 -18.15 -37.56
CA VAL A 28 17.65 -16.93 -37.42
C VAL A 28 18.63 -15.76 -37.30
N THR A 29 18.76 -14.98 -38.37
CA THR A 29 19.45 -13.69 -38.31
C THR A 29 18.59 -12.72 -37.49
N VAL A 30 18.95 -12.51 -36.22
CA VAL A 30 18.35 -11.46 -35.39
C VAL A 30 18.95 -10.13 -35.85
N THR A 31 18.23 -9.42 -36.71
CA THR A 31 18.45 -7.99 -36.90
C THR A 31 17.99 -7.31 -35.62
N ALA A 32 18.94 -6.92 -34.77
CA ALA A 32 18.68 -6.06 -33.63
C ALA A 32 18.12 -4.73 -34.16
N THR A 33 16.81 -4.55 -34.03
CA THR A 33 16.23 -3.22 -34.08
C THR A 33 16.64 -2.56 -32.77
N PRO A 34 17.25 -1.36 -32.78
CA PRO A 34 17.38 -0.62 -31.54
C PRO A 34 15.96 -0.19 -31.18
N THR A 35 15.31 -0.95 -30.30
CA THR A 35 14.20 -0.42 -29.53
C THR A 35 14.82 0.68 -28.69
N SER A 36 14.61 1.91 -29.15
CA SER A 36 14.77 3.10 -28.34
C SER A 36 14.04 2.84 -27.04
N GLU A 37 14.79 2.64 -25.95
CA GLU A 37 14.30 2.87 -24.60
C GLU A 37 13.95 4.35 -24.55
N GLU A 38 12.73 4.67 -24.97
CA GLU A 38 12.02 5.80 -24.42
C GLU A 38 11.68 5.37 -22.99
N ALA A 39 12.69 5.47 -22.12
CA ALA A 39 12.46 5.66 -20.71
C ALA A 39 11.57 6.91 -20.67
N ALA A 40 10.26 6.69 -20.52
CA ALA A 40 9.33 7.70 -20.10
C ALA A 40 9.76 8.12 -18.70
N SER A 41 10.81 8.95 -18.64
CA SER A 41 11.03 9.87 -17.55
C SER A 41 9.86 10.83 -17.65
N THR A 42 8.76 10.39 -17.06
CA THR A 42 7.66 11.28 -16.71
C THR A 42 8.26 12.13 -15.60
N GLU A 43 8.92 13.22 -15.96
CA GLU A 43 9.17 14.30 -15.01
C GLU A 43 7.81 14.64 -14.41
N LEU A 44 7.57 14.18 -13.18
CA LEU A 44 6.48 14.60 -12.30
C LEU A 44 6.66 16.11 -12.06
N THR A 45 6.25 16.90 -13.04
CA THR A 45 6.34 18.37 -13.04
C THR A 45 4.99 19.00 -12.69
N ASN A 46 4.02 18.19 -12.28
CA ASN A 46 2.82 18.66 -11.61
C ASN A 46 2.96 18.27 -10.14
N ASP A 47 2.92 19.27 -9.26
CA ASP A 47 2.84 19.12 -7.81
C ASP A 47 1.67 18.19 -7.48
N ILE A 48 1.94 16.89 -7.31
CA ILE A 48 0.92 15.87 -7.09
C ILE A 48 0.07 16.20 -5.85
N LEU A 49 0.68 16.93 -4.91
CA LEU A 49 0.05 17.42 -3.69
C LEU A 49 -0.87 18.63 -3.93
N ALA A 50 -0.99 19.15 -5.15
CA ALA A 50 -1.93 20.23 -5.49
C ALA A 50 -3.38 19.75 -5.69
N SER A 51 -3.62 18.43 -5.74
CA SER A 51 -4.96 17.84 -5.88
C SER A 51 -5.05 16.49 -5.17
N GLN A 52 -6.26 16.06 -4.80
CA GLN A 52 -6.49 14.71 -4.29
C GLN A 52 -6.04 13.65 -5.31
N PHE A 53 -5.37 12.60 -4.86
CA PHE A 53 -4.83 11.53 -5.71
C PHE A 53 -4.95 10.16 -5.04
N HIS A 54 -4.99 9.09 -5.82
CA HIS A 54 -4.95 7.75 -5.27
C HIS A 54 -3.49 7.35 -4.99
N PRO A 55 -3.07 7.08 -3.73
CA PRO A 55 -1.66 6.81 -3.42
C PRO A 55 -1.06 5.66 -4.23
N CYS A 56 -1.80 4.55 -4.37
CA CYS A 56 -1.34 3.38 -5.15
C CYS A 56 -1.35 3.55 -6.68
N GLU A 57 -1.87 4.66 -7.21
CA GLU A 57 -1.73 4.98 -8.64
C GLU A 57 -0.51 5.87 -8.92
N VAL A 58 0.00 6.53 -7.89
CA VAL A 58 1.08 7.53 -7.98
C VAL A 58 2.41 6.97 -7.52
N LEU A 59 2.42 6.26 -6.40
CA LEU A 59 3.62 5.74 -5.76
C LEU A 59 3.86 4.28 -6.16
N THR A 60 5.12 3.93 -6.29
CA THR A 60 5.53 2.55 -6.58
C THR A 60 5.65 1.72 -5.30
N GLN A 61 5.62 0.39 -5.43
CA GLN A 61 5.86 -0.52 -4.31
C GLN A 61 7.21 -0.25 -3.62
N ASP A 62 8.26 0.02 -4.39
CA ASP A 62 9.59 0.31 -3.84
C ASP A 62 9.57 1.58 -2.97
N GLN A 63 8.83 2.62 -3.38
CA GLN A 63 8.67 3.85 -2.60
C GLN A 63 7.86 3.62 -1.31
N PHE A 64 6.86 2.74 -1.35
CA PHE A 64 6.16 2.33 -0.14
C PHE A 64 7.08 1.55 0.81
N GLU A 65 7.93 0.67 0.28
CA GLU A 65 8.92 -0.09 1.05
C GLU A 65 9.98 0.79 1.69
N GLU A 66 10.48 1.78 0.97
CA GLU A 66 11.40 2.80 1.49
C GLU A 66 10.75 3.66 2.58
N ALA A 67 9.44 3.90 2.50
CA ALA A 67 8.67 4.56 3.54
C ALA A 67 8.36 3.66 4.76
N GLY A 68 8.73 2.37 4.74
CA GLY A 68 8.53 1.43 5.85
C GLY A 68 7.27 0.55 5.75
N LEU A 69 6.52 0.67 4.65
CA LEU A 69 5.37 -0.17 4.36
C LEU A 69 5.82 -1.48 3.71
N GLY A 70 5.08 -2.56 3.94
CA GLY A 70 5.39 -3.86 3.39
C GLY A 70 4.49 -4.19 2.21
N VAL A 71 3.95 -5.40 2.26
CA VAL A 71 3.13 -5.95 1.17
C VAL A 71 1.80 -5.21 1.09
N LEU A 72 1.47 -4.74 -0.12
CA LEU A 72 0.15 -4.26 -0.48
C LEU A 72 -0.91 -5.34 -0.25
N ILE A 73 -1.93 -5.03 0.55
CA ILE A 73 -3.03 -5.93 0.90
C ILE A 73 -4.28 -5.60 0.06
N VAL A 74 -4.64 -4.31 -0.01
CA VAL A 74 -5.79 -3.83 -0.79
C VAL A 74 -5.39 -2.62 -1.62
N GLU A 75 -5.52 -2.73 -2.93
CA GLU A 75 -5.19 -1.67 -3.90
C GLU A 75 -6.17 -0.49 -3.88
N ASP A 76 -7.44 -0.73 -3.54
CA ASP A 76 -8.50 0.28 -3.47
C ASP A 76 -9.34 0.03 -2.20
N ALA A 77 -8.91 0.66 -1.10
CA ALA A 77 -9.57 0.55 0.19
C ALA A 77 -10.85 1.38 0.18
N TYR A 78 -11.97 0.78 0.60
CA TYR A 78 -13.23 1.52 0.69
C TYR A 78 -13.20 2.52 1.85
N LEU A 79 -13.06 3.80 1.54
CA LEU A 79 -13.05 4.92 2.50
C LEU A 79 -14.30 5.80 2.40
N GLY A 80 -15.36 5.27 1.80
CA GLY A 80 -16.54 6.05 1.42
C GLY A 80 -16.29 6.88 0.15
N SER A 81 -17.17 7.85 -0.12
CA SER A 81 -17.14 8.61 -1.38
C SER A 81 -16.10 9.74 -1.42
N THR A 82 -15.42 10.01 -0.31
CA THR A 82 -14.55 11.18 -0.14
C THR A 82 -13.08 10.82 0.02
N GLY A 83 -12.75 9.53 0.18
CA GLY A 83 -11.38 9.05 0.38
C GLY A 83 -10.95 8.12 -0.75
N LEU A 84 -9.66 8.18 -1.07
CA LEU A 84 -8.95 7.28 -1.98
C LEU A 84 -7.77 6.72 -1.20
N GLY A 85 -7.54 5.41 -1.24
CA GLY A 85 -6.47 4.86 -0.45
C GLY A 85 -6.22 3.38 -0.69
N CYS A 86 -5.13 2.90 -0.14
CA CYS A 86 -4.74 1.51 -0.21
C CYS A 86 -4.13 1.07 1.11
N SER A 87 -4.19 -0.24 1.37
CA SER A 87 -3.78 -0.81 2.64
C SER A 87 -2.60 -1.76 2.50
N PHE A 88 -1.74 -1.77 3.51
CA PHE A 88 -0.47 -2.49 3.53
C PHE A 88 -0.28 -3.23 4.85
N GLY A 89 0.44 -4.35 4.80
CA GLY A 89 1.10 -4.88 5.99
C GLY A 89 2.41 -4.13 6.23
N LYS A 90 3.03 -4.27 7.41
CA LYS A 90 4.41 -3.77 7.60
C LYS A 90 5.40 -4.67 6.85
N ALA A 91 6.55 -4.11 6.46
CA ALA A 91 7.64 -4.87 5.83
C ALA A 91 8.19 -5.96 6.76
N ASP A 92 8.31 -5.63 8.06
CA ASP A 92 8.62 -6.59 9.12
C ASP A 92 7.33 -7.13 9.76
N ARG A 93 7.06 -8.42 9.53
CA ARG A 93 5.85 -9.11 10.01
C ARG A 93 5.97 -9.62 11.45
N GLU A 94 7.17 -9.61 12.04
CA GLU A 94 7.35 -10.11 13.41
C GLU A 94 6.93 -9.07 14.46
N ASP A 95 6.89 -7.78 14.10
CA ASP A 95 6.65 -6.68 15.03
C ASP A 95 5.18 -6.20 15.10
N PHE A 96 4.38 -6.33 14.03
CA PHE A 96 3.02 -5.72 13.99
C PHE A 96 1.99 -6.61 13.29
N SER A 97 0.85 -6.84 13.95
CA SER A 97 -0.26 -7.63 13.40
C SER A 97 -1.36 -6.80 12.72
N GLY A 98 -1.31 -5.47 12.89
CA GLY A 98 -2.23 -4.53 12.26
C GLY A 98 -1.96 -4.23 10.78
N THR A 99 -2.79 -3.36 10.23
CA THR A 99 -2.78 -2.92 8.84
C THR A 99 -2.55 -1.42 8.78
N TRP A 100 -1.73 -0.99 7.84
CA TRP A 100 -1.54 0.42 7.49
C TRP A 100 -2.53 0.80 6.40
N LEU A 101 -3.07 2.00 6.47
CA LEU A 101 -3.88 2.62 5.44
C LEU A 101 -3.21 3.94 5.03
N ILE A 102 -2.94 4.07 3.74
CA ILE A 102 -2.44 5.31 3.15
C ILE A 102 -3.57 5.90 2.33
N SER A 103 -3.96 7.13 2.62
CA SER A 103 -5.13 7.71 1.97
C SER A 103 -5.02 9.20 1.72
N THR A 104 -5.75 9.66 0.69
CA THR A 104 -6.11 11.06 0.53
C THR A 104 -7.61 11.19 0.70
N ASP A 105 -8.05 12.12 1.52
CA ASP A 105 -9.47 12.37 1.73
C ASP A 105 -9.79 13.87 1.77
N GLN A 106 -11.07 14.21 1.65
CA GLN A 106 -11.55 15.59 1.63
C GLN A 106 -11.94 16.13 3.03
N ALA A 107 -11.54 15.44 4.10
CA ALA A 107 -11.65 15.99 5.44
C ALA A 107 -10.53 17.01 5.69
N ASN A 108 -10.71 17.80 6.74
CA ASN A 108 -9.70 18.70 7.26
C ASN A 108 -9.59 18.51 8.77
N ARG A 109 -8.57 19.09 9.40
CA ARG A 109 -8.38 18.99 10.84
C ARG A 109 -9.62 19.39 11.65
N GLN A 110 -10.35 20.42 11.21
CA GLN A 110 -11.59 20.84 11.87
C GLN A 110 -12.68 19.76 11.83
N PHE A 111 -12.78 18.97 10.76
CA PHE A 111 -13.68 17.83 10.69
C PHE A 111 -13.36 16.79 11.76
N VAL A 112 -12.07 16.48 11.96
CA VAL A 112 -11.58 15.54 12.99
C VAL A 112 -11.93 16.04 14.39
N GLU A 113 -11.63 17.31 14.68
CA GLU A 113 -11.93 17.95 15.97
C GLU A 113 -13.44 17.95 16.27
N ASN A 114 -14.29 18.13 15.25
CA ASN A 114 -15.74 18.07 15.40
C ASN A 114 -16.29 16.65 15.69
N GLN A 115 -15.45 15.60 15.59
CA GLN A 115 -15.77 14.25 16.03
C GLN A 115 -15.31 13.98 17.47
N ASP A 116 -14.99 15.03 18.24
CA ASP A 116 -14.45 14.95 19.60
C ASP A 116 -13.11 14.18 19.68
N LEU A 117 -12.37 14.12 18.56
CA LEU A 117 -11.02 13.56 18.51
C LEU A 117 -9.99 14.65 18.82
N GLU A 118 -9.14 14.38 19.80
CA GLU A 118 -8.03 15.28 20.15
C GLU A 118 -6.91 15.15 19.12
N THR A 119 -6.49 16.31 18.58
CA THR A 119 -5.35 16.39 17.65
C THR A 119 -4.12 16.92 18.39
N LEU A 120 -2.97 16.35 18.09
CA LEU A 120 -1.68 16.76 18.64
C LEU A 120 -0.76 17.19 17.50
N ASP A 121 -0.19 18.40 17.61
CA ASP A 121 0.82 18.88 16.67
C ASP A 121 2.08 18.03 16.80
N TRP A 122 2.54 17.47 15.68
CA TRP A 122 3.72 16.61 15.59
C TRP A 122 4.68 17.08 14.48
N GLY A 123 4.48 18.30 13.99
CA GLY A 123 5.23 18.86 12.88
C GLY A 123 6.75 18.88 13.08
N SER A 124 7.46 18.59 12.00
CA SER A 124 8.91 18.76 11.90
C SER A 124 9.27 20.09 11.21
N ASN A 125 10.56 20.35 11.02
CA ASN A 125 10.98 21.51 10.21
C ASN A 125 10.55 21.39 8.74
N ASP A 126 10.43 20.17 8.23
CA ASP A 126 10.11 19.90 6.82
C ASP A 126 8.61 19.79 6.57
N ASN A 127 7.84 19.45 7.62
CA ASN A 127 6.38 19.36 7.62
C ASN A 127 5.81 19.95 8.92
N PRO A 128 5.78 21.29 9.07
CA PRO A 128 5.37 21.93 10.33
C PRO A 128 3.88 21.73 10.66
N ASP A 129 3.06 21.45 9.66
CA ASP A 129 1.60 21.30 9.79
C ASP A 129 1.16 19.86 10.06
N LEU A 130 2.11 18.92 10.23
CA LEU A 130 1.79 17.53 10.54
C LEU A 130 1.17 17.43 11.94
N TYR A 131 0.07 16.70 12.02
CA TYR A 131 -0.60 16.38 13.28
C TYR A 131 -0.96 14.91 13.35
N VAL A 132 -1.22 14.43 14.56
CA VAL A 132 -1.74 13.08 14.81
C VAL A 132 -3.03 13.17 15.61
N HIS A 133 -3.87 12.15 15.49
CA HIS A 133 -4.96 11.92 16.42
C HIS A 133 -5.15 10.43 16.67
N GLN A 134 -5.68 10.10 17.85
CA GLN A 134 -5.97 8.74 18.25
C GLN A 134 -7.48 8.50 18.18
N MET A 135 -7.89 7.39 17.57
CA MET A 135 -9.31 7.01 17.51
C MET A 135 -9.64 6.13 18.72
N SER A 136 -10.33 6.70 19.72
CA SER A 136 -10.27 6.22 21.11
C SER A 136 -11.27 5.13 21.52
N GLU A 137 -12.20 4.68 20.66
CA GLU A 137 -13.34 3.89 21.16
C GLU A 137 -13.42 2.41 20.72
N THR A 138 -12.71 1.98 19.68
CA THR A 138 -12.87 0.59 19.16
C THR A 138 -11.59 -0.17 18.85
N GLY A 139 -10.42 0.46 19.01
CA GLY A 139 -9.12 -0.16 18.72
C GLY A 139 -7.97 0.74 19.13
N ARG A 140 -6.75 0.21 19.05
CA ARG A 140 -5.54 1.04 19.11
C ARG A 140 -5.28 1.51 17.68
N GLN A 141 -5.66 2.75 17.42
CA GLN A 141 -5.58 3.36 16.10
C GLN A 141 -4.97 4.75 16.23
N CYS A 142 -4.00 5.02 15.37
CA CYS A 142 -3.44 6.36 15.23
C CYS A 142 -3.35 6.72 13.77
N GLU A 143 -3.74 7.96 13.46
CA GLU A 143 -3.62 8.54 12.15
C GLU A 143 -2.74 9.78 12.22
N ALA A 144 -1.68 9.79 11.41
CA ALA A 144 -0.92 10.98 11.08
C ALA A 144 -1.52 11.63 9.83
N ALA A 145 -1.57 12.96 9.81
CA ALA A 145 -2.16 13.70 8.70
C ALA A 145 -1.42 15.02 8.43
N VAL A 146 -1.44 15.43 7.16
CA VAL A 146 -1.07 16.77 6.70
C VAL A 146 -2.20 17.29 5.82
N ASP A 147 -2.70 18.47 6.16
CA ASP A 147 -3.76 19.14 5.43
C ASP A 147 -3.21 19.87 4.19
N TYR A 148 -3.99 19.85 3.12
CA TYR A 148 -3.79 20.57 1.85
C TYR A 148 -5.08 21.32 1.48
N ASP A 149 -5.00 22.22 0.50
CA ASP A 149 -6.19 23.00 0.06
C ASP A 149 -7.37 22.12 -0.40
N TRP A 150 -7.10 20.89 -0.86
CA TRP A 150 -8.11 19.94 -1.33
C TRP A 150 -8.59 18.95 -0.27
N GLY A 151 -7.97 18.90 0.92
CA GLY A 151 -8.24 17.87 1.92
C GLY A 151 -7.00 17.51 2.73
N ARG A 152 -6.67 16.22 2.83
CA ARG A 152 -5.51 15.76 3.59
C ARG A 152 -4.91 14.47 3.03
N LEU A 153 -3.61 14.29 3.25
CA LEU A 153 -2.89 13.03 3.09
C LEU A 153 -2.71 12.41 4.47
N THR A 154 -3.04 11.13 4.62
CA THR A 154 -3.00 10.43 5.91
C THR A 154 -2.27 9.10 5.83
N VAL A 155 -1.69 8.74 6.97
CA VAL A 155 -1.20 7.39 7.28
C VAL A 155 -1.88 6.96 8.56
N ASP A 156 -2.72 5.94 8.46
CA ASP A 156 -3.46 5.37 9.55
C ASP A 156 -2.96 3.95 9.86
N TYR A 157 -2.93 3.60 11.14
CA TYR A 157 -2.65 2.25 11.59
C TYR A 157 -3.83 1.70 12.36
N LEU A 158 -4.30 0.52 11.98
CA LEU A 158 -5.35 -0.21 12.67
C LEU A 158 -4.87 -1.59 13.13
N GLU A 159 -4.96 -1.86 14.43
CA GLU A 159 -4.79 -3.19 15.00
C GLU A 159 -5.97 -3.61 15.88
N LEU A 160 -6.39 -4.86 15.72
CA LEU A 160 -7.44 -5.49 16.51
C LEU A 160 -6.79 -6.47 17.51
N GLY A 161 -6.30 -5.98 18.65
CA GLY A 161 -5.66 -6.81 19.68
C GLY A 161 -5.11 -6.04 20.88
N GLU A 162 -4.46 -6.75 21.82
CA GLU A 162 -3.63 -6.18 22.90
C GLU A 162 -2.27 -5.72 22.36
N GLY A 163 -2.30 -4.94 21.28
CA GLY A 163 -1.13 -4.50 20.53
C GLY A 163 -0.26 -3.46 21.24
N TRP A 164 0.43 -2.64 20.46
CA TRP A 164 1.38 -1.62 20.94
C TRP A 164 0.71 -0.37 21.51
N GLU A 165 1.41 0.38 22.37
CA GLU A 165 0.87 1.61 22.95
C GLU A 165 0.69 2.71 21.88
N PRO A 166 -0.36 3.55 21.98
CA PRO A 166 -0.67 4.56 20.97
C PRO A 166 0.48 5.50 20.62
N GLU A 167 1.36 5.83 21.57
CA GLU A 167 2.51 6.71 21.34
C GLU A 167 3.51 6.11 20.33
N ILE A 168 3.67 4.78 20.34
CA ILE A 168 4.55 4.08 19.39
C ILE A 168 3.90 4.10 18.00
N LEU A 169 2.60 3.82 17.94
CA LEU A 169 1.84 3.78 16.70
C LEU A 169 1.81 5.14 15.99
N CYS A 170 1.59 6.22 16.75
CA CYS A 170 1.61 7.57 16.19
C CYS A 170 2.99 7.97 15.68
N SER A 171 4.06 7.57 16.36
CA SER A 171 5.43 7.87 15.91
C SER A 171 5.75 7.19 14.58
N ASP A 172 5.38 5.92 14.42
CA ASP A 172 5.58 5.19 13.16
C ASP A 172 4.73 5.81 12.02
N ALA A 173 3.47 6.16 12.30
CA ALA A 173 2.60 6.80 11.31
C ALA A 173 3.17 8.14 10.82
N VAL A 174 3.75 8.93 11.73
CA VAL A 174 4.44 10.18 11.40
C VAL A 174 5.63 9.92 10.49
N GLU A 175 6.51 8.98 10.85
CA GLU A 175 7.72 8.68 10.08
C GLU A 175 7.39 8.22 8.66
N ILE A 176 6.40 7.32 8.52
CA ILE A 176 5.92 6.85 7.22
C ILE A 176 5.36 8.03 6.41
N LEU A 177 4.50 8.87 7.00
CA LEU A 177 3.91 10.01 6.30
C LEU A 177 4.98 11.01 5.83
N GLU A 178 5.98 11.30 6.66
CA GLU A 178 7.07 12.18 6.27
C GLU A 178 7.88 11.63 5.09
N ASN A 179 8.17 10.33 5.10
CA ASN A 179 8.90 9.69 4.00
C ASN A 179 8.07 9.66 2.72
N LEU A 180 6.77 9.38 2.79
CA LEU A 180 5.88 9.47 1.62
C LEU A 180 5.82 10.89 1.05
N ILE A 181 5.79 11.91 1.91
CA ILE A 181 5.79 13.31 1.45
C ILE A 181 7.11 13.65 0.74
N LYS A 182 8.26 13.15 1.22
CA LYS A 182 9.55 13.32 0.55
C LYS A 182 9.54 12.69 -0.85
N GLU A 183 9.05 11.46 -0.96
CA GLU A 183 8.86 10.76 -2.24
C GLU A 183 7.98 11.56 -3.20
N LEU A 184 6.83 12.05 -2.73
CA LEU A 184 5.87 12.82 -3.53
C LEU A 184 6.43 14.19 -3.97
N ARG A 185 7.34 14.78 -3.19
CA ARG A 185 8.05 16.03 -3.53
C ARG A 185 9.31 15.78 -4.38
N GLY A 186 9.74 14.53 -4.56
CA GLY A 186 10.99 14.18 -5.23
C GLY A 186 12.23 14.67 -4.47
N ILE A 187 12.17 14.69 -3.14
CA ILE A 187 13.26 15.13 -2.26
C ILE A 187 13.88 13.88 -1.61
N PRO A 188 15.22 13.70 -1.67
CA PRO A 188 15.91 12.56 -1.06
C PRO A 188 15.98 12.64 0.48
#